data_AF-A0A2D4Q157-F1
#
_entry.id   AF-A0A2D4Q157-F1
#
_cell.length_a   1.000
_cell.length_b   1.000
_cell.length_c   1.000
_cell.angle_alpha   90.00
_cell.angle_beta   90.00
_cell.angle_gamma   90.00
#
_symmetry.space_group_name_H-M   'P 1'
#
loop_
_entity.id
_entity.type
_entity.pdbx_description
1 polymer ?
#
loop_
_entity_poly.entity_id
_entity_poly.type
_entity_poly.pdbx_seq_one_letter_code
_entity_poly.pdbx_strand_id
1 'polypeptide(L)'
;DLPERCPEEAVKMHVILDPQSDRSLTRSAFFDLFDVQKEEVHFTISTCTAPRSMAGRRAIGLCIESLDGNSRFLLPPVLEWDGIPDDRSKIATPEVTSNIPHLKHVAHYFPTLD
;
A
#
# COMPACT_ATOMS: atom_id res chain seq x y z
N ASP A 1 -16.58 13.51 1.76
CA ASP A 1 -15.70 14.05 2.82
C ASP A 1 -14.68 13.01 3.24
N LEU A 2 -13.52 13.43 3.76
CA LEU A 2 -12.54 12.49 4.32
C LEU A 2 -13.07 11.97 5.69
N PRO A 3 -12.84 10.70 6.04
CA PRO A 3 -13.08 10.20 7.39
C PRO A 3 -12.37 11.06 8.43
N GLU A 4 -12.91 11.10 9.65
CA GLU A 4 -12.22 11.74 10.78
C GLU A 4 -10.84 11.12 11.01
N ARG A 5 -9.97 11.88 11.67
CA ARG A 5 -8.61 11.42 11.97
C ARG A 5 -8.63 10.65 13.29
N CYS A 6 -8.29 9.38 13.25
CA CYS A 6 -8.07 8.53 14.44
C CYS A 6 -6.62 8.05 14.43
N PRO A 7 -5.65 8.83 14.97
CA PRO A 7 -4.24 8.48 14.92
C PRO A 7 -3.91 7.13 15.57
N GLU A 8 -4.69 6.72 16.58
CA GLU A 8 -4.58 5.44 17.26
C GLU A 8 -4.93 4.22 16.40
N GLU A 9 -5.67 4.44 15.30
CA GLU A 9 -6.02 3.42 14.32
C GLU A 9 -5.13 3.49 13.06
N ALA A 10 -4.20 4.46 13.00
CA ALA A 10 -3.32 4.64 11.86
C ALA A 10 -2.14 3.66 11.89
N VAL A 11 -1.86 3.05 10.74
CA VAL A 11 -0.77 2.07 10.58
C VAL A 11 0.22 2.59 9.55
N LYS A 12 1.51 2.55 9.88
CA LYS A 12 2.57 2.86 8.90
C LYS A 12 2.68 1.69 7.91
N MET A 13 2.63 1.99 6.62
CA MET A 13 2.66 0.98 5.56
C MET A 13 3.58 1.39 4.42
N HIS A 14 4.22 0.41 3.81
CA HIS A 14 4.93 0.58 2.55
C HIS A 14 3.99 0.33 1.39
N VAL A 15 3.98 1.22 0.40
CA VAL A 15 3.10 1.15 -0.76
C VAL A 15 3.92 1.16 -2.05
N ILE A 16 3.47 0.38 -3.03
CA ILE A 16 3.98 0.43 -4.39
C ILE A 16 3.06 1.37 -5.17
N LEU A 17 3.63 2.45 -5.70
CA LEU A 17 2.90 3.34 -6.60
C LEU A 17 3.03 2.80 -8.02
N ASP A 18 1.92 2.31 -8.56
CA ASP A 18 1.84 1.81 -9.92
C ASP A 18 0.84 2.63 -10.73
N PRO A 19 1.29 3.43 -11.71
CA PRO A 19 0.41 4.25 -12.54
C PRO A 19 -0.46 3.44 -13.51
N GLN A 20 -0.23 2.13 -13.66
CA GLN A 20 -1.07 1.24 -14.46
C GLN A 20 -2.20 0.59 -13.66
N SER A 21 -2.21 0.78 -12.34
CA SER A 21 -3.27 0.29 -11.46
C SER A 21 -4.40 1.33 -11.34
N ASP A 22 -5.64 0.91 -11.59
CA ASP A 22 -6.85 1.75 -11.45
C ASP A 22 -7.52 1.59 -10.07
N ARG A 23 -7.03 0.65 -9.25
CA ARG A 23 -7.49 0.32 -7.89
C ARG A 23 -6.31 0.08 -6.96
N SER A 24 -6.57 0.20 -5.67
CA SER A 24 -5.60 -0.15 -4.63
C SER A 24 -5.73 -1.63 -4.29
N LEU A 25 -4.60 -2.31 -4.11
CA LEU A 25 -4.54 -3.72 -3.75
C LEU A 25 -3.80 -3.86 -2.42
N THR A 26 -4.31 -4.70 -1.53
CA THR A 26 -3.62 -5.06 -0.28
C THR A 26 -3.76 -6.54 0.03
N ARG A 27 -2.88 -7.04 0.91
CA ARG A 27 -2.90 -8.45 1.35
C ARG A 27 -4.01 -8.72 2.35
N SER A 28 -4.34 -9.99 2.53
CA SER A 28 -5.31 -10.47 3.53
C SER A 28 -5.04 -9.91 4.94
N ALA A 29 -3.76 -9.83 5.33
CA ALA A 29 -3.34 -9.29 6.63
C ALA A 29 -3.76 -7.82 6.86
N PHE A 30 -3.91 -7.02 5.81
CA PHE A 30 -4.41 -5.65 5.91
C PHE A 30 -5.88 -5.64 6.36
N PHE A 31 -6.71 -6.47 5.74
CA PHE A 31 -8.13 -6.54 6.08
C PHE A 31 -8.36 -7.12 7.48
N ASP A 32 -7.51 -8.06 7.91
CA ASP A 32 -7.54 -8.61 9.27
C ASP A 32 -7.14 -7.55 10.32
N LEU A 33 -6.17 -6.69 9.98
CA LEU A 33 -5.69 -5.62 10.86
C LEU A 33 -6.74 -4.52 11.08
N PHE A 34 -7.46 -4.14 10.03
CA PHE A 34 -8.48 -3.09 10.08
C PHE A 34 -9.89 -3.62 10.39
N ASP A 35 -10.03 -4.90 10.72
CA ASP A 35 -11.30 -5.61 10.98
C ASP A 35 -12.39 -5.27 9.93
N VAL A 36 -11.99 -5.21 8.66
CA VAL A 36 -12.89 -4.80 7.58
C VAL A 36 -13.93 -5.90 7.38
N GLN A 37 -15.20 -5.49 7.33
CA GLN A 37 -16.33 -6.38 7.07
C GLN A 37 -16.08 -7.23 5.82
N LYS A 38 -16.37 -8.53 5.94
CA LYS A 38 -16.04 -9.56 4.96
C LYS A 38 -17.01 -9.56 3.76
N GLU A 39 -17.25 -8.39 3.17
CA GLU A 39 -17.96 -8.31 1.89
C GLU A 39 -17.02 -8.82 0.79
N GLU A 40 -17.29 -10.04 0.34
CA GLU A 40 -16.59 -10.64 -0.79
C GLU A 40 -17.12 -10.04 -2.10
N VAL A 41 -16.19 -9.63 -2.97
CA VAL A 41 -16.49 -9.11 -4.30
C VAL A 41 -15.70 -9.87 -5.35
N HIS A 42 -16.30 -10.07 -6.52
CA HIS A 42 -15.61 -10.62 -7.69
C HIS A 42 -14.97 -9.50 -8.51
N PHE A 43 -13.72 -9.71 -8.92
CA PHE A 43 -12.98 -8.76 -9.76
C PHE A 43 -11.95 -9.48 -10.63
N THR A 44 -11.42 -8.75 -11.61
CA THR A 44 -10.43 -9.25 -12.55
C THR A 44 -9.14 -8.47 -12.39
N ILE A 45 -8.01 -9.16 -12.23
CA ILE A 45 -6.68 -8.56 -12.30
C ILE A 45 -6.07 -8.86 -13.66
N SER A 46 -5.78 -7.82 -14.41
CA SER A 46 -5.06 -7.90 -15.69
C SER A 46 -3.57 -7.73 -15.45
N THR A 47 -2.81 -8.83 -15.53
CA THR A 47 -1.34 -8.81 -15.47
C THR A 47 -0.74 -8.89 -16.87
N CYS A 48 0.56 -8.61 -17.01
CA CYS A 48 1.29 -8.68 -18.29
C CYS A 48 1.28 -10.07 -18.97
N THR A 49 0.81 -11.12 -18.29
CA THR A 49 0.71 -12.48 -18.84
C THR A 49 -0.72 -12.81 -19.25
N ALA A 50 -1.67 -12.70 -18.32
CA ALA A 50 -3.07 -12.99 -18.56
C ALA A 50 -3.95 -12.34 -17.49
N PRO A 51 -5.20 -11.99 -17.83
CA PRO A 51 -6.20 -11.61 -16.85
C PRO A 51 -6.60 -12.83 -15.99
N ARG A 52 -6.87 -12.58 -14.71
CA ARG A 52 -7.32 -13.58 -13.74
C ARG A 52 -8.54 -13.06 -13.02
N SER A 53 -9.65 -13.81 -13.10
CA SER A 53 -10.83 -13.55 -12.28
C SER A 53 -10.64 -14.15 -10.89
N MET A 54 -11.02 -13.40 -9.87
CA MET A 54 -10.90 -13.82 -8.47
C MET A 54 -11.99 -13.19 -7.60
N ALA A 55 -12.07 -13.67 -6.37
CA ALA A 55 -12.91 -13.13 -5.33
C ALA A 55 -12.03 -12.74 -4.14
N GLY A 56 -12.43 -11.70 -3.41
CA GLY A 56 -11.73 -11.22 -2.23
C GLY A 56 -12.51 -10.10 -1.55
N ARG A 57 -12.04 -9.67 -0.38
CA ARG A 57 -12.65 -8.58 0.39
C ARG A 57 -12.47 -7.23 -0.30
N ARG A 58 -13.40 -6.32 -0.01
CA ARG A 58 -13.36 -4.90 -0.42
C ARG A 58 -13.44 -3.98 0.79
N ALA A 59 -12.50 -3.03 0.86
CA ALA A 59 -12.54 -1.93 1.83
C ALA A 59 -12.76 -0.59 1.12
N ILE A 60 -13.57 0.27 1.71
CA ILE A 60 -13.83 1.63 1.24
C ILE A 60 -13.72 2.62 2.41
N GLY A 61 -13.56 3.90 2.11
CA GLY A 61 -13.50 4.94 3.16
C GLY A 61 -12.15 5.03 3.88
N LEU A 62 -11.10 4.40 3.34
CA LEU A 62 -9.74 4.49 3.89
C LEU A 62 -9.02 5.73 3.38
N CYS A 63 -8.08 6.24 4.17
CA CYS A 63 -7.22 7.35 3.79
C CYS A 63 -5.75 7.01 3.96
N ILE A 64 -4.93 7.61 3.11
CA ILE A 64 -3.48 7.68 3.29
C ILE A 64 -3.10 9.08 3.73
N GLU A 65 -2.06 9.16 4.54
CA GLU A 65 -1.50 10.40 5.03
C GLU A 65 0.02 10.37 4.88
N SER A 66 0.62 11.51 4.53
CA SER A 66 2.06 11.67 4.54
C SER A 66 2.61 11.58 5.96
N LEU A 67 3.87 11.12 6.10
CA LEU A 67 4.51 10.96 7.42
C LEU A 67 4.68 12.29 8.17
N ASP A 68 4.71 13.42 7.46
CA ASP A 68 4.76 14.76 8.03
C ASP A 68 3.37 15.34 8.37
N GLY A 69 2.31 14.61 8.04
CA GLY A 69 0.91 14.97 8.26
C GLY A 69 0.37 16.11 7.39
N ASN A 70 1.16 16.60 6.43
CA ASN A 70 0.80 17.76 5.61
C ASN A 70 -0.14 17.42 4.44
N SER A 71 -0.29 16.13 4.09
CA SER A 71 -1.10 15.70 2.96
C SER A 71 -1.90 14.45 3.31
N ARG A 72 -3.18 14.47 2.98
CA ARG A 72 -4.11 13.34 3.17
C ARG A 72 -4.95 13.14 1.94
N PHE A 73 -5.12 11.89 1.54
CA PHE A 73 -5.88 11.50 0.36
C PHE A 73 -6.80 10.34 0.68
N LEU A 74 -8.00 10.37 0.12
CA LEU A 74 -8.90 9.21 0.14
C LEU A 74 -8.30 8.15 -0.79
N LEU A 75 -8.21 6.91 -0.31
CA LEU A 75 -7.85 5.81 -1.17
C LEU A 75 -9.01 5.44 -2.08
N PRO A 76 -8.75 5.07 -3.35
CA PRO A 76 -9.68 4.27 -4.12
C PRO A 76 -10.09 3.01 -3.34
N PRO A 77 -11.21 2.34 -3.71
CA PRO A 77 -11.56 1.05 -3.14
C PRO A 77 -10.36 0.10 -3.13
N VAL A 78 -10.10 -0.49 -1.96
CA VAL A 78 -9.00 -1.41 -1.73
C VAL A 78 -9.53 -2.83 -1.89
N LEU A 79 -8.88 -3.63 -2.73
CA LEU A 79 -9.24 -5.02 -2.98
C LEU A 79 -8.20 -5.96 -2.38
N GLU A 80 -8.66 -7.11 -1.90
CA GLU A 80 -7.81 -8.16 -1.34
C GLU A 80 -7.12 -8.96 -2.44
N TRP A 81 -5.78 -8.90 -2.48
CA TRP A 81 -4.98 -9.73 -3.35
C TRP A 81 -3.59 -10.00 -2.77
N ASP A 82 -3.32 -11.27 -2.45
CA ASP A 82 -2.01 -11.67 -1.91
C ASP A 82 -0.90 -11.80 -2.97
N GLY A 83 -1.21 -11.57 -4.26
CA GLY A 83 -0.23 -11.61 -5.35
C GLY A 83 0.64 -10.36 -5.48
N ILE A 84 0.53 -9.39 -4.56
CA ILE A 84 1.34 -8.18 -4.54
C ILE A 84 2.82 -8.53 -4.24
N PRO A 85 3.80 -8.02 -5.02
CA PRO A 85 5.22 -8.30 -4.80
C PRO A 85 5.67 -8.06 -3.35
N ASP A 86 6.43 -9.00 -2.77
CA ASP A 86 6.96 -8.90 -1.39
C ASP A 86 8.47 -8.68 -1.30
N ASP A 87 9.09 -8.25 -2.38
CA ASP A 87 10.54 -8.19 -2.45
C ASP A 87 11.09 -6.99 -1.66
N ARG A 88 11.30 -7.20 -0.35
CA ARG A 88 11.83 -6.18 0.57
C ARG A 88 13.21 -5.66 0.18
N SER A 89 13.98 -6.43 -0.60
CA SER A 89 15.29 -5.97 -1.10
C SER A 89 15.18 -4.78 -2.06
N LYS A 90 14.00 -4.56 -2.65
CA LYS A 90 13.71 -3.43 -3.53
C LYS A 90 13.20 -2.19 -2.80
N ILE A 91 13.00 -2.27 -1.48
CA ILE A 91 12.60 -1.11 -0.69
C ILE A 91 13.83 -0.21 -0.51
N ALA A 92 13.69 1.06 -0.87
CA ALA A 92 14.74 2.05 -0.69
C ALA A 92 14.88 2.40 0.80
N THR A 93 15.72 1.65 1.51
CA THR A 93 16.10 1.94 2.89
C THR A 93 17.37 2.80 2.93
N PRO A 94 17.68 3.47 4.06
CA PRO A 94 18.95 4.17 4.23
C PRO A 94 20.17 3.29 3.96
N GLU A 95 20.13 2.02 4.34
CA GLU A 95 21.21 1.05 4.10
C GLU A 95 21.37 0.77 2.60
N VAL A 96 20.28 0.44 1.91
CA VAL A 96 20.28 0.16 0.46
C VAL A 96 20.76 1.38 -0.33
N THR A 97 20.23 2.56 -0.01
CA THR A 97 20.55 3.81 -0.70
C THR A 97 21.96 4.32 -0.41
N SER A 98 22.51 4.06 0.78
CA SER A 98 23.90 4.40 1.11
C SER A 98 24.94 3.63 0.28
N ASN A 99 24.56 2.44 -0.18
CA ASN A 99 25.40 1.59 -1.04
C ASN A 99 25.33 1.98 -2.53
N ILE A 100 24.44 2.90 -2.91
CA ILE A 100 24.29 3.39 -4.29
C ILE A 100 25.02 4.74 -4.41
N PRO A 101 26.13 4.85 -5.17
CA PRO A 101 27.00 6.02 -5.15
C PRO A 101 26.28 7.37 -5.36
N HIS A 102 25.32 7.42 -6.28
CA HIS A 102 24.58 8.65 -6.59
C HIS A 102 23.40 8.92 -5.63
N LEU A 103 22.95 7.94 -4.84
CA LEU A 103 21.87 8.12 -3.84
C LEU A 103 22.40 8.28 -2.41
N LYS A 104 23.69 8.02 -2.16
CA LYS A 104 24.29 8.10 -0.83
C LYS A 104 24.02 9.41 -0.09
N HIS A 105 24.02 10.54 -0.80
CA HIS A 105 23.79 11.86 -0.21
C HIS A 105 22.34 12.09 0.25
N VAL A 106 21.37 11.33 -0.27
CA VAL A 106 19.95 11.41 0.12
C VAL A 106 19.51 10.25 1.00
N ALA A 107 20.38 9.30 1.33
CA ALA A 107 20.04 8.09 2.08
C ALA A 107 19.34 8.36 3.42
N HIS A 108 19.70 9.45 4.10
CA HIS A 108 19.11 9.85 5.39
C HIS A 108 17.67 10.37 5.29
N TYR A 109 17.17 10.68 4.09
CA TYR A 109 15.77 11.06 3.87
C TYR A 109 14.85 9.85 3.69
N PHE A 110 15.41 8.65 3.48
CA PHE A 110 14.61 7.45 3.35
C PHE A 110 14.23 6.90 4.74
N PRO A 111 13.00 6.38 4.91
CA PRO A 111 12.59 5.78 6.17
C PRO A 111 13.31 4.45 6.40
N THR A 112 13.64 4.15 7.67
CA THR A 112 14.05 2.80 8.08
C THR A 112 12.87 1.84 8.02
N LEU A 113 13.13 0.56 7.77
CA LEU A 113 12.12 -0.48 7.99
C LEU A 113 11.85 -0.57 9.50
N ASP A 114 10.58 -0.63 9.88
CA ASP A 114 10.14 -0.92 11.26
C ASP A 114 10.27 -2.42 11.55
#